data_AF-A0AAV2Q105-F1
#
_entry.id   AF-A0AAV2Q105-F1
#
_cell.length_a   1.000
_cell.length_b   1.000
_cell.length_c   1.000
_cell.angle_alpha   90.00
_cell.angle_beta   90.00
_cell.angle_gamma   90.00
#
_symmetry.space_group_name_H-M   'P 1'
#
loop_
_entity.id
_entity.type
_entity.pdbx_description
1 polymer ?
#
loop_
_entity_poly.entity_id
_entity_poly.type
_entity_poly.pdbx_seq_one_letter_code
_entity_poly.pdbx_strand_id
1 'polypeptide(L)'
;MLSKHRRCAAHTLNLVATTDLKKVPAWSHRKSFKNTLKKCTDLWRKQNMSSAISNKIKTELGSKLPYPSKVRWNSLYDSLKHMSNIFTGEDKEKVRKLHALMDNIPGLDPFTAQDIDIIVEYVSVMTPIAMALDILQSEEYAYTGGLLPTIYSVQQRLQSMKTGQQNLLSL
;
A
#
# COMPACT_ATOMS: atom_id res chain seq x y z
N MET A 1 -19.41 -20.46 -30.88
CA MET A 1 -20.01 -19.47 -29.96
C MET A 1 -18.98 -19.16 -28.88
N LEU A 2 -18.52 -17.91 -28.74
CA LEU A 2 -17.70 -17.53 -27.58
C LEU A 2 -18.60 -17.57 -26.35
N SER A 3 -18.22 -18.33 -25.33
CA SER A 3 -18.96 -18.35 -24.06
C SER A 3 -19.05 -16.92 -23.49
N LYS A 4 -20.17 -16.59 -22.81
CA LYS A 4 -20.32 -15.30 -22.13
C LYS A 4 -19.20 -15.16 -21.09
N HIS A 5 -18.18 -14.35 -21.40
CA HIS A 5 -17.04 -14.13 -20.53
C HIS A 5 -17.49 -13.40 -19.27
N ARG A 6 -17.64 -14.11 -18.15
CA ARG A 6 -17.90 -13.48 -16.85
C ARG A 6 -16.60 -12.83 -16.37
N ARG A 7 -16.65 -11.52 -16.07
CA ARG A 7 -15.48 -10.83 -15.48
C ARG A 7 -15.25 -11.37 -14.08
N CYS A 8 -14.00 -11.68 -13.76
CA CYS A 8 -13.62 -12.11 -12.41
C CYS A 8 -13.88 -10.96 -11.42
N ALA A 9 -14.62 -11.22 -10.35
CA ALA A 9 -14.96 -10.20 -9.35
C ALA A 9 -13.71 -9.62 -8.67
N ALA A 10 -12.70 -10.46 -8.40
CA ALA A 10 -11.42 -9.99 -7.87
C ALA A 10 -10.70 -9.07 -8.87
N HIS A 11 -10.78 -9.36 -10.16
CA HIS A 11 -10.24 -8.47 -11.19
C HIS A 11 -10.97 -7.12 -11.22
N THR A 12 -12.31 -7.12 -11.11
CA THR A 12 -13.09 -5.88 -11.04
C THR A 12 -12.78 -5.06 -9.80
N LEU A 13 -12.71 -5.69 -8.62
CA LEU A 13 -12.35 -5.01 -7.38
C LEU A 13 -10.94 -4.43 -7.42
N ASN A 14 -9.99 -5.14 -8.05
CA ASN A 14 -8.65 -4.61 -8.30
C ASN A 14 -8.67 -3.37 -9.22
N LEU A 15 -9.47 -3.37 -10.29
CA LEU A 15 -9.58 -2.19 -11.17
C LEU A 15 -10.08 -0.96 -10.42
N VAL A 16 -11.06 -1.12 -9.54
CA VAL A 16 -11.54 -0.05 -8.65
C VAL A 16 -10.39 0.46 -7.77
N ALA A 17 -9.63 -0.45 -7.17
CA ALA A 17 -8.55 -0.13 -6.24
C ALA A 17 -7.31 0.50 -6.89
N THR A 18 -7.06 0.29 -8.19
CA THR A 18 -5.81 0.70 -8.84
C THR A 18 -6.00 1.72 -9.96
N THR A 19 -7.10 1.61 -10.70
CA THR A 19 -7.35 2.42 -11.91
C THR A 19 -8.28 3.57 -11.60
N ASP A 20 -9.36 3.32 -10.86
CA ASP A 20 -10.35 4.36 -10.58
C ASP A 20 -9.86 5.37 -9.54
N LEU A 21 -9.03 4.92 -8.59
CA LEU A 21 -8.28 5.79 -7.67
C LEU A 21 -7.46 6.88 -8.41
N LYS A 22 -6.95 6.59 -9.62
CA LYS A 22 -6.21 7.58 -10.43
C LYS A 22 -7.11 8.64 -11.07
N LYS A 23 -8.40 8.34 -11.19
CA LYS A 23 -9.43 9.15 -11.87
C LYS A 23 -10.28 9.98 -10.92
N VAL A 24 -10.17 9.78 -9.61
CA VAL A 24 -10.90 10.57 -8.60
C VAL A 24 -10.51 12.06 -8.75
N PRO A 25 -11.42 12.94 -9.21
CA PRO A 25 -11.15 14.36 -9.28
C PRO A 25 -11.10 14.92 -7.85
N ALA A 26 -10.19 15.86 -7.59
CA ALA A 26 -10.03 16.54 -6.29
C ALA A 26 -9.55 15.68 -5.09
N TRP A 27 -8.72 14.64 -5.31
CA TRP A 27 -7.93 14.09 -4.20
C TRP A 27 -6.90 15.13 -3.73
N SER A 28 -7.25 15.87 -2.67
CA SER A 28 -6.44 16.94 -2.06
C SER A 28 -4.99 16.52 -1.79
N HIS A 29 -4.79 15.26 -1.41
CA HIS A 29 -3.48 14.69 -1.09
C HIS A 29 -2.77 14.02 -2.29
N ARG A 30 -3.31 14.12 -3.52
CA ARG A 30 -2.74 13.44 -4.71
C ARG A 30 -1.30 13.81 -4.97
N LYS A 31 -0.94 15.10 -4.83
CA LYS A 31 0.42 15.58 -5.06
C LYS A 31 1.37 15.02 -3.99
N SER A 32 0.99 15.14 -2.72
CA SER A 32 1.78 14.63 -1.60
C SER A 32 1.94 13.12 -1.70
N PHE A 33 0.87 12.36 -1.96
CA PHE A 33 0.95 10.91 -2.17
C PHE A 33 1.89 10.52 -3.32
N LYS A 34 1.83 11.23 -4.46
CA LYS A 34 2.77 10.98 -5.58
C LYS A 34 4.22 11.24 -5.18
N ASN A 35 4.48 12.29 -4.40
CA ASN A 35 5.82 12.61 -3.93
C ASN A 35 6.33 11.55 -2.93
N THR A 36 5.50 11.17 -1.97
CA THR A 36 5.79 10.10 -1.01
C THR A 36 6.06 8.76 -1.72
N LEU A 37 5.22 8.40 -2.69
CA LEU A 37 5.40 7.19 -3.48
C LEU A 37 6.67 7.26 -4.35
N LYS A 38 7.02 8.44 -4.86
CA LYS A 38 8.30 8.65 -5.56
C LYS A 38 9.48 8.39 -4.64
N LYS A 39 9.48 8.91 -3.40
CA LYS A 39 10.54 8.61 -2.40
C LYS A 39 10.67 7.11 -2.14
N CYS A 40 9.55 6.42 -1.92
CA CYS A 40 9.54 4.96 -1.76
C CYS A 40 10.16 4.25 -2.98
N THR A 41 9.74 4.66 -4.19
CA THR A 41 10.20 4.08 -5.45
C THR A 41 11.71 4.29 -5.65
N ASP A 42 12.20 5.49 -5.37
CA ASP A 42 13.61 5.82 -5.49
C ASP A 42 14.45 5.00 -4.50
N LEU A 43 13.99 4.85 -3.25
CA LEU A 43 14.62 3.99 -2.23
C LEU A 43 14.69 2.53 -2.70
N TRP A 44 13.56 1.94 -3.10
CA TRP A 44 13.56 0.56 -3.55
C TRP A 44 14.40 0.35 -4.81
N ARG A 45 14.42 1.34 -5.72
CA ARG A 45 15.27 1.29 -6.92
C ARG A 45 16.75 1.29 -6.53
N LYS A 46 17.18 2.17 -5.62
CA LYS A 46 18.56 2.21 -5.13
C LYS A 46 18.97 0.90 -4.47
N GLN A 47 18.08 0.31 -3.67
CA GLN A 47 18.28 -1.03 -3.11
C GLN A 47 18.50 -2.09 -4.19
N ASN A 48 17.66 -2.12 -5.22
CA ASN A 48 17.74 -3.15 -6.26
C ASN A 48 18.93 -2.96 -7.22
N MET A 49 19.42 -1.73 -7.37
CA MET A 49 20.55 -1.43 -8.24
C MET A 49 21.93 -1.67 -7.59
N SER A 50 22.00 -1.80 -6.25
CA SER A 50 23.27 -1.95 -5.54
C SER A 50 23.18 -3.01 -4.44
N SER A 51 23.98 -4.08 -4.59
CA SER A 51 24.12 -5.12 -3.57
C SER A 51 24.63 -4.56 -2.24
N ALA A 52 25.53 -3.57 -2.28
CA ALA A 52 26.03 -2.89 -1.09
C ALA A 52 24.92 -2.15 -0.34
N ILE A 53 24.07 -1.38 -1.04
CA ILE A 53 22.91 -0.71 -0.43
C ILE A 53 21.91 -1.75 0.09
N SER A 54 21.64 -2.80 -0.70
CA SER A 54 20.74 -3.89 -0.31
C SER A 54 21.18 -4.59 0.97
N ASN A 55 22.47 -4.85 1.12
CA ASN A 55 23.02 -5.46 2.31
C ASN A 55 22.96 -4.51 3.52
N LYS A 56 23.31 -3.24 3.34
CA LYS A 56 23.18 -2.23 4.42
C LYS A 56 21.73 -2.13 4.92
N ILE A 57 20.75 -2.04 4.01
CA ILE A 57 19.32 -2.02 4.38
C ILE A 57 18.94 -3.29 5.13
N LYS A 58 19.36 -4.47 4.65
CA LYS A 58 19.09 -5.74 5.34
C LYS A 58 19.70 -5.77 6.75
N THR A 59 20.91 -5.25 6.91
CA THR A 59 21.59 -5.17 8.22
C THR A 59 20.85 -4.24 9.18
N GLU A 60 20.46 -3.05 8.74
CA GLU A 60 19.81 -2.08 9.63
C GLU A 60 18.35 -2.40 9.95
N LEU A 61 17.62 -2.98 9.00
CA LEU A 61 16.17 -3.25 9.15
C LEU A 61 15.86 -4.71 9.53
N GLY A 62 16.82 -5.62 9.35
CA GLY A 62 16.67 -7.07 9.49
C GLY A 62 16.13 -7.77 8.23
N SER A 63 15.60 -7.02 7.27
CA SER A 63 15.06 -7.54 6.01
C SER A 63 15.30 -6.57 4.86
N LYS A 64 15.26 -7.09 3.63
CA LYS A 64 15.21 -6.25 2.42
C LYS A 64 13.81 -5.66 2.28
N LEU A 65 13.73 -4.48 1.69
CA LEU A 65 12.45 -3.86 1.37
C LEU A 65 11.82 -4.56 0.17
N PRO A 66 10.56 -5.03 0.26
CA PRO A 66 9.88 -5.63 -0.86
C PRO A 66 9.63 -4.57 -1.95
N TYR A 67 10.11 -4.83 -3.17
CA TYR A 67 9.87 -3.95 -4.32
C TYR A 67 8.54 -4.29 -4.99
N PRO A 68 7.66 -3.30 -5.24
CA PRO A 68 6.40 -3.56 -5.88
C PRO A 68 6.58 -4.04 -7.32
N SER A 69 6.09 -5.23 -7.62
CA SER A 69 5.98 -5.75 -8.97
C SER A 69 4.79 -5.11 -9.70
N LYS A 70 4.91 -4.92 -11.02
CA LYS A 70 3.80 -4.42 -11.86
C LYS A 70 2.75 -5.50 -12.17
N VAL A 71 3.03 -6.76 -11.86
CA VAL A 71 2.25 -7.93 -12.30
C VAL A 71 1.21 -8.35 -11.26
N ARG A 72 1.48 -8.16 -9.96
CA ARG A 72 0.55 -8.50 -8.88
C ARG A 72 -0.08 -7.25 -8.28
N TRP A 73 -1.40 -7.27 -8.14
CA TRP A 73 -2.17 -6.10 -7.73
C TRP A 73 -1.88 -5.63 -6.30
N ASN A 74 -1.63 -6.57 -5.38
CA ASN A 74 -1.33 -6.29 -3.97
C ASN A 74 0.11 -5.85 -3.75
N SER A 75 0.98 -5.97 -4.76
CA SER A 75 2.41 -5.78 -4.54
C SER A 75 2.77 -4.38 -4.03
N LEU A 76 2.05 -3.34 -4.47
CA LEU A 76 2.23 -1.99 -3.93
C LEU A 76 1.73 -1.88 -2.49
N TYR A 77 0.58 -2.48 -2.19
CA TYR A 77 0.04 -2.51 -0.83
C TYR A 77 0.99 -3.25 0.12
N ASP A 78 1.50 -4.42 -0.25
CA ASP A 78 2.42 -5.20 0.58
C ASP A 78 3.72 -4.44 0.83
N SER A 79 4.26 -3.79 -0.20
CA SER A 79 5.44 -2.94 -0.08
C SER A 79 5.23 -1.75 0.86
N LEU A 80 4.11 -1.04 0.72
CA LEU A 80 3.79 0.10 1.59
C LEU A 80 3.40 -0.34 3.00
N LYS A 81 2.77 -1.51 3.17
CA LYS A 81 2.48 -2.11 4.47
C LYS A 81 3.77 -2.45 5.21
N HIS A 82 4.76 -2.99 4.52
CA HIS A 82 6.08 -3.23 5.11
C HIS A 82 6.76 -1.93 5.56
N MET A 83 6.70 -0.87 4.74
CA MET A 83 7.21 0.45 5.12
C MET A 83 6.45 1.02 6.32
N SER A 84 5.12 0.95 6.32
CA SER A 84 4.26 1.37 7.43
C SER A 84 4.64 0.67 8.74
N ASN A 85 4.85 -0.64 8.71
CA ASN A 85 5.29 -1.40 9.88
C ASN A 85 6.66 -0.95 10.41
N ILE A 86 7.58 -0.55 9.53
CA ILE A 86 8.87 0.02 9.96
C ILE A 86 8.65 1.37 10.67
N PHE A 87 7.82 2.25 10.13
CA PHE A 87 7.59 3.59 10.69
C PHE A 87 6.77 3.57 11.99
N THR A 88 5.76 2.71 12.04
CA THR A 88 4.80 2.63 13.16
C THR A 88 5.25 1.65 14.24
N GLY A 89 6.18 0.75 13.93
CA GLY A 89 6.70 -0.24 14.87
C GLY A 89 7.33 0.34 16.13
N GLU A 90 7.48 -0.51 17.14
CA GLU A 90 8.04 -0.16 18.45
C GLU A 90 9.53 0.21 18.38
N ASP A 91 10.27 -0.44 17.48
CA ASP A 91 11.70 -0.20 17.26
C ASP A 91 11.92 1.08 16.43
N LYS A 92 11.87 2.23 17.11
CA LYS A 92 12.13 3.55 16.51
C LYS A 92 13.56 3.70 15.99
N GLU A 93 14.49 2.87 16.44
CA GLU A 93 15.87 2.90 15.97
C GLU A 93 15.96 2.47 14.50
N LYS A 94 15.09 1.55 14.03
CA LYS A 94 15.01 1.21 12.59
C LYS A 94 14.65 2.40 11.71
N VAL A 95 13.75 3.27 12.17
CA VAL A 95 13.38 4.49 11.45
C VAL A 95 14.57 5.45 11.39
N ARG A 96 15.25 5.66 12.52
CA ARG A 96 16.43 6.53 12.59
C ARG A 96 17.54 6.04 11.67
N LYS A 97 17.83 4.74 11.68
CA LYS A 97 18.84 4.10 10.83
C LYS A 97 18.47 4.17 9.35
N LEU A 98 17.20 3.98 9.01
CA LEU A 98 16.72 4.13 7.64
C LEU A 98 16.96 5.56 7.13
N HIS A 99 16.55 6.58 7.90
CA HIS A 99 16.77 7.97 7.53
C HIS A 99 18.25 8.31 7.40
N ALA A 100 19.08 7.90 8.36
CA ALA A 100 20.52 8.09 8.29
C ALA A 100 21.13 7.41 7.04
N LEU A 101 20.66 6.21 6.68
CA LEU A 101 21.09 5.53 5.46
C LEU A 101 20.68 6.30 4.21
N MET A 102 19.46 6.85 4.18
CA MET A 102 18.96 7.65 3.06
C MET A 102 19.75 8.94 2.87
N ASP A 103 20.10 9.65 3.95
CA ASP A 103 20.94 10.86 3.91
C ASP A 103 22.31 10.61 3.27
N ASN A 104 22.85 9.39 3.45
CA ASN A 104 24.14 9.00 2.89
C ASN A 104 24.08 8.46 1.46
N ILE A 105 22.89 8.36 0.85
CA ILE A 105 22.72 7.85 -0.52
C ILE A 105 22.28 8.99 -1.45
N PRO A 106 23.12 9.38 -2.43
CA PRO A 106 22.78 10.46 -3.35
C PRO A 106 21.46 10.22 -4.10
N GLY A 107 20.59 11.22 -4.06
CA GLY A 107 19.29 11.22 -4.73
C GLY A 107 18.18 10.53 -3.95
N LEU A 108 18.36 10.28 -2.64
CA LEU A 108 17.28 9.93 -1.72
C LEU A 108 17.04 11.09 -0.75
N ASP A 109 15.76 11.33 -0.45
CA ASP A 109 15.33 12.28 0.58
C ASP A 109 14.66 11.51 1.72
N PRO A 110 14.99 11.78 3.00
CA PRO A 110 14.30 11.17 4.13
C PRO A 110 12.77 11.37 4.10
N PHE A 111 12.06 10.49 4.79
CA PHE A 111 10.61 10.61 4.91
C PHE A 111 10.26 11.65 5.97
N THR A 112 9.38 12.57 5.60
CA THR A 112 8.79 13.53 6.55
C THR A 112 7.68 12.85 7.36
N ALA A 113 7.24 13.50 8.44
CA ALA A 113 6.06 13.04 9.17
C ALA A 113 4.83 12.91 8.26
N GLN A 114 4.62 13.90 7.38
CA GLN A 114 3.54 13.85 6.39
C GLN A 114 3.67 12.67 5.42
N ASP A 115 4.89 12.32 4.98
CA ASP A 115 5.10 11.14 4.14
C ASP A 115 4.70 9.85 4.87
N ILE A 116 5.05 9.74 6.14
CA ILE A 116 4.72 8.58 6.98
C ILE A 116 3.20 8.48 7.16
N ASP A 117 2.53 9.58 7.51
CA ASP A 117 1.06 9.63 7.69
C ASP A 117 0.33 9.19 6.42
N ILE A 118 0.81 9.66 5.25
CA ILE A 118 0.26 9.28 3.94
C ILE A 118 0.41 7.77 3.69
N ILE A 119 1.55 7.17 4.04
CA ILE A 119 1.78 5.73 3.88
C ILE A 119 0.84 4.94 4.80
N VAL A 120 0.72 5.36 6.06
CA VAL A 120 -0.15 4.72 7.06
C VAL A 120 -1.61 4.81 6.63
N GLU A 121 -2.07 6.00 6.22
CA GLU A 121 -3.44 6.22 5.72
C GLU A 121 -3.72 5.33 4.51
N TYR A 122 -2.83 5.31 3.52
CA TYR A 122 -2.97 4.47 2.34
C TYR A 122 -3.13 2.99 2.72
N VAL A 123 -2.26 2.48 3.61
CA VAL A 123 -2.32 1.09 4.06
C VAL A 123 -3.66 0.82 4.74
N SER A 124 -4.11 1.69 5.66
CA SER A 124 -5.39 1.54 6.36
C SER A 124 -6.59 1.48 5.40
N VAL A 125 -6.66 2.40 4.43
CA VAL A 125 -7.76 2.45 3.44
C VAL A 125 -7.73 1.22 2.53
N MET A 126 -6.54 0.74 2.15
CA MET A 126 -6.39 -0.38 1.24
C MET A 126 -6.51 -1.75 1.92
N THR A 127 -6.32 -1.85 3.24
CA THR A 127 -6.43 -3.11 3.99
C THR A 127 -7.74 -3.88 3.76
N PRO A 128 -8.95 -3.30 3.89
CA PRO A 128 -10.19 -4.05 3.66
C PRO A 128 -10.30 -4.56 2.22
N ILE A 129 -9.84 -3.77 1.25
CA ILE A 129 -9.81 -4.16 -0.17
C ILE A 129 -8.85 -5.33 -0.36
N ALA A 130 -7.69 -5.28 0.29
CA ALA A 130 -6.69 -6.31 0.14
C ALA A 130 -7.14 -7.65 0.72
N MET A 131 -7.73 -7.63 1.92
CA MET A 131 -8.32 -8.81 2.55
C MET A 131 -9.44 -9.41 1.69
N ALA A 132 -10.29 -8.56 1.10
CA ALA A 132 -11.36 -9.03 0.22
C ALA A 132 -10.82 -9.70 -1.04
N LEU A 133 -9.73 -9.18 -1.61
CA LEU A 133 -9.10 -9.78 -2.77
C LEU A 133 -8.44 -11.12 -2.44
N ASP A 134 -7.82 -11.25 -1.26
CA ASP A 134 -7.28 -12.53 -0.78
C ASP A 134 -8.39 -13.57 -0.62
N ILE A 135 -9.53 -13.20 -0.03
CA ILE A 135 -10.71 -14.07 0.10
C ILE A 135 -11.24 -14.47 -1.29
N LEU A 136 -11.47 -13.51 -2.18
CA LEU A 136 -12.06 -13.77 -3.50
C LEU A 136 -11.12 -14.51 -4.47
N GLN A 137 -9.81 -14.50 -4.21
CA GLN A 137 -8.81 -15.24 -4.98
C GLN A 137 -8.49 -16.61 -4.39
N SER A 138 -8.91 -16.88 -3.15
CA SER A 138 -8.73 -18.19 -2.54
C SER A 138 -9.63 -19.26 -3.18
N GLU A 139 -9.08 -20.45 -3.40
CA GLU A 139 -9.81 -21.57 -3.99
C GLU A 139 -10.95 -22.07 -3.08
N GLU A 140 -10.81 -21.88 -1.77
CA GLU A 140 -11.79 -22.26 -0.74
C GLU A 140 -13.09 -21.45 -0.85
N TYR A 141 -13.01 -20.15 -1.21
CA TYR A 141 -14.17 -19.26 -1.28
C TYR A 141 -14.60 -18.90 -2.71
N ALA A 142 -13.90 -19.41 -3.72
CA ALA A 142 -14.19 -19.17 -5.14
C ALA A 142 -15.58 -19.66 -5.58
N TYR A 143 -16.21 -20.57 -4.82
CA TYR A 143 -17.46 -21.26 -5.21
C TYR A 143 -18.63 -21.09 -4.23
N THR A 144 -18.42 -20.49 -3.05
CA THR A 144 -19.37 -20.54 -1.92
C THR A 144 -20.32 -19.34 -1.82
N GLY A 145 -20.50 -18.54 -2.87
CA GLY A 145 -21.38 -17.37 -2.82
C GLY A 145 -20.88 -16.24 -1.91
N GLY A 146 -19.63 -16.31 -1.44
CA GLY A 146 -18.99 -15.33 -0.55
C GLY A 146 -18.75 -13.95 -1.17
N LEU A 147 -19.05 -13.78 -2.46
CA LEU A 147 -18.86 -12.52 -3.18
C LEU A 147 -19.67 -11.37 -2.57
N LEU A 148 -20.99 -11.55 -2.43
CA LEU A 148 -21.86 -10.49 -1.91
C LEU A 148 -21.52 -10.12 -0.46
N PRO A 149 -21.35 -11.08 0.49
CA PRO A 149 -20.91 -10.77 1.85
C PRO A 149 -19.56 -10.05 1.91
N THR A 150 -18.60 -10.44 1.05
CA THR A 150 -17.26 -9.83 1.02
C THR A 150 -17.33 -8.38 0.56
N ILE A 151 -18.04 -8.10 -0.55
CA ILE A 151 -18.22 -6.73 -1.05
C ILE A 151 -18.94 -5.87 -0.01
N TYR A 152 -20.02 -6.38 0.58
CA TYR A 152 -20.78 -5.66 1.60
C TYR A 152 -19.89 -5.31 2.80
N SER A 153 -19.07 -6.25 3.28
CA SER A 153 -18.14 -6.03 4.39
C SER A 153 -17.09 -4.97 4.08
N VAL A 154 -16.55 -4.94 2.84
CA VAL A 154 -15.62 -3.88 2.39
C VAL A 154 -16.30 -2.52 2.43
N GLN A 155 -17.53 -2.43 1.90
CA GLN A 155 -18.29 -1.19 1.89
C GLN A 155 -18.55 -0.66 3.30
N GLN A 156 -18.99 -1.52 4.23
CA GLN A 156 -19.22 -1.15 5.63
C GLN A 156 -17.94 -0.63 6.31
N ARG A 157 -16.79 -1.30 6.10
CA ARG A 157 -15.51 -0.86 6.67
C ARG A 157 -15.06 0.50 6.11
N LEU A 158 -15.17 0.70 4.80
CA LEU A 158 -14.82 1.99 4.16
C LEU A 158 -15.76 3.13 4.59
N GLN A 159 -17.06 2.86 4.74
CA GLN A 159 -18.04 3.84 5.23
C GLN A 159 -17.77 4.23 6.69
N SER A 160 -17.40 3.27 7.53
CA SER A 160 -17.04 3.51 8.94
C SER A 160 -15.80 4.40 9.04
N MET A 161 -14.77 4.14 8.22
CA MET A 161 -13.57 4.99 8.16
C MET A 161 -13.89 6.42 7.72
N LYS A 162 -14.73 6.59 6.69
CA LYS A 162 -15.17 7.90 6.22
C LYS A 162 -15.89 8.68 7.34
N THR A 163 -16.78 8.02 8.07
CA THR A 163 -17.56 8.64 9.15
C THR A 163 -16.66 9.04 10.33
N GLY A 164 -15.70 8.20 10.70
CA GLY A 164 -14.69 8.53 11.71
C GLY A 164 -13.82 9.73 11.33
N GLN A 165 -13.40 9.83 10.07
CA GLN A 165 -12.64 10.99 9.57
C GLN A 165 -13.47 12.28 9.59
N GLN A 166 -14.76 12.21 9.24
CA GLN A 166 -15.64 13.39 9.26
C GLN A 166 -15.87 13.91 10.70
N ASN A 167 -16.00 13.01 11.67
CA ASN A 167 -16.17 13.39 13.07
C ASN A 167 -14.90 14.02 13.68
N LEU A 168 -13.71 13.59 13.24
CA LEU A 168 -12.43 14.18 13.67
C LEU A 168 -12.19 15.57 13.09
N LEU A 169 -12.72 15.88 11.90
CA LEU A 169 -12.61 17.19 11.26
C LEU A 169 -13.69 18.19 11.73
N SER A 170 -14.67 17.74 12.51
CA SER A 170 -15.76 18.57 13.07
C SER A 170 -15.57 18.93 14.55
N LEU A 171 -14.44 18.53 15.15
CA LEU A 171 -14.00 18.92 16.49
C LEU A 171 -12.90 19.99 16.38
#